data_AF-A0A316UZM4-F1
#
_entry.id   AF-A0A316UZM4-F1
#
_cell.length_a   1.000
_cell.length_b   1.000
_cell.length_c   1.000
_cell.angle_alpha   90.00
_cell.angle_beta   90.00
_cell.angle_gamma   90.00
#
_symmetry.space_group_name_H-M   'P 1'
#
loop_
_entity.id
_entity.type
_entity.pdbx_description
1 polymer ?
#
loop_
_entity_poly.entity_id
_entity_poly.type
_entity_poly.pdbx_seq_one_letter_code
_entity_poly.pdbx_strand_id
1 'polypeptide(L)'
;SSRSFATSAPLSAAPIPPRTVPTSQHKAGTRPPRNLVEQVTKYPRHPLNAFFHFQEQPVSPDSKEKIAVPTTVVEGLDLSLRPQGDGSSRSWRASEMRRKSSLELHQLWYVCAMERNRLATKIAEYTRLEAGNIAKGMAESVIGRAAKLRKSQGRIKLVLNERRLALLEAQNLAR
;
A
#
# COMPACT_ATOMS: atom_id res chain seq x y z
N SER A 1 25.37 25.36 29.36
CA SER A 1 24.51 24.51 30.19
C SER A 1 23.57 23.70 29.33
N SER A 2 23.91 22.44 29.08
CA SER A 2 23.13 21.51 28.26
C SER A 2 22.17 20.74 29.15
N ARG A 3 20.86 20.86 28.90
CA ARG A 3 19.83 20.07 29.61
C ARG A 3 19.73 18.70 28.96
N SER A 4 20.33 17.69 29.58
CA SER A 4 20.10 16.28 29.30
C SER A 4 18.73 15.87 29.86
N PHE A 5 17.76 15.66 28.97
CA PHE A 5 16.49 15.02 29.33
C PHE A 5 16.70 13.50 29.39
N ALA A 6 17.02 12.99 30.57
CA ALA A 6 16.97 11.56 30.83
C ALA A 6 15.52 11.17 31.18
N THR A 7 14.85 10.43 30.31
CA THR A 7 13.54 9.83 30.60
C THR A 7 13.74 8.49 31.31
N SER A 8 14.05 8.51 32.61
CA SER A 8 14.00 7.31 33.44
C SER A 8 12.60 7.18 34.05
N ALA A 9 11.77 6.29 33.51
CA ALA A 9 10.59 5.83 34.22
C ALA A 9 10.38 4.32 33.96
N PRO A 10 10.78 3.45 34.89
CA PRO A 10 10.25 2.09 34.92
C PRO A 10 9.87 1.68 36.36
N LEU A 11 8.86 2.31 36.96
CA LEU A 11 8.27 1.82 38.21
C LEU A 11 6.73 1.77 38.22
N SER A 12 6.08 2.30 37.17
CA SER A 12 4.61 2.26 37.03
C SER A 12 4.21 2.22 35.55
N ALA A 13 4.85 1.34 34.79
CA ALA A 13 4.31 0.95 33.48
C ALA A 13 3.40 -0.26 33.71
N ALA A 14 2.16 -0.19 33.22
CA ALA A 14 1.28 -1.36 33.22
C ALA A 14 2.03 -2.54 32.55
N PRO A 15 1.90 -3.78 33.07
CA PRO A 15 2.51 -4.95 32.44
C PRO A 15 2.15 -4.98 30.96
N ILE A 16 3.14 -5.21 30.11
CA ILE A 16 2.91 -5.35 28.66
C ILE A 16 1.89 -6.48 28.49
N PRO A 17 0.70 -6.21 27.91
CA PRO A 17 -0.29 -7.26 27.75
C PRO A 17 0.29 -8.38 26.89
N PRO A 18 -0.01 -9.65 27.20
CA PRO A 18 0.47 -10.76 26.40
C PRO A 18 -0.04 -10.62 24.98
N ARG A 19 0.76 -11.06 24.00
CA ARG A 19 0.38 -11.07 22.59
C ARG A 19 -0.92 -11.85 22.41
N THR A 20 -2.00 -11.14 22.07
CA THR A 20 -3.29 -11.77 21.78
C THR A 20 -3.34 -12.22 20.32
N VAL A 21 -3.84 -13.43 20.10
CA VAL A 21 -4.16 -13.93 18.76
C VAL A 21 -5.67 -14.00 18.59
N PRO A 22 -6.22 -13.65 17.40
CA PRO A 22 -7.65 -13.79 17.15
C PRO A 22 -8.11 -15.23 17.35
N THR A 23 -9.30 -15.42 17.92
CA THR A 23 -9.89 -16.76 18.13
C THR A 23 -9.98 -17.56 16.83
N SER A 24 -10.24 -16.89 15.71
CA SER A 24 -10.24 -17.51 14.37
C SER A 24 -8.89 -18.12 14.01
N GLN A 25 -7.79 -17.43 14.29
CA GLN A 25 -6.43 -17.91 14.03
C GLN A 25 -6.06 -19.07 14.95
N HIS A 26 -6.45 -19.02 16.22
CA HIS A 26 -6.23 -20.11 17.17
C HIS A 26 -6.98 -21.38 16.75
N LYS A 27 -8.27 -21.25 16.38
CA LYS A 27 -9.11 -22.36 15.91
C LYS A 27 -8.66 -22.95 14.57
N ALA A 28 -8.09 -22.12 13.69
CA ALA A 28 -7.64 -22.58 12.38
C ALA A 28 -6.51 -23.63 12.45
N GLY A 29 -5.71 -23.64 13.54
CA GLY A 29 -4.63 -24.62 13.73
C GLY A 29 -3.53 -24.59 12.68
N THR A 30 -3.60 -23.67 11.71
CA THR A 30 -2.60 -23.52 10.66
C THR A 30 -1.35 -22.87 11.21
N ARG A 31 -0.19 -23.47 10.96
CA ARG A 31 1.10 -22.82 11.27
C ARG A 31 1.21 -21.52 10.46
N PRO A 32 1.58 -20.38 11.10
CA PRO A 32 1.80 -19.15 10.37
C PRO A 32 2.96 -19.34 9.39
N PRO A 33 2.86 -18.79 8.16
CA PRO A 33 3.97 -18.82 7.22
C PRO A 33 5.15 -18.06 7.81
N ARG A 34 6.36 -18.59 7.62
CA ARG A 34 7.59 -17.98 8.15
C ARG A 34 7.99 -16.75 7.35
N ASN A 35 7.81 -16.83 6.04
CA ASN A 35 8.23 -15.81 5.08
C ASN A 35 7.14 -15.54 4.04
N LEU A 36 7.22 -14.38 3.37
CA LEU A 36 6.29 -14.00 2.30
C LEU A 36 6.27 -15.01 1.14
N VAL A 37 7.42 -15.57 0.79
CA VAL A 37 7.54 -16.59 -0.28
C VAL A 37 6.73 -17.84 0.06
N GLU A 38 6.81 -18.31 1.31
CA GLU A 38 6.03 -19.47 1.78
C GLU A 38 4.53 -19.14 1.75
N GLN A 39 4.15 -17.93 2.15
CA GLN A 39 2.77 -17.47 2.12
C GLN A 39 2.19 -17.47 0.70
N VAL A 40 2.91 -16.91 -0.28
CA VAL A 40 2.44 -16.82 -1.66
C VAL A 40 2.38 -18.18 -2.33
N THR A 41 3.40 -19.02 -2.09
CA THR A 41 3.45 -20.37 -2.66
C THR A 41 2.33 -21.24 -2.13
N LYS A 42 2.10 -21.21 -0.81
CA LYS A 42 1.08 -22.02 -0.15
C LYS A 42 -0.33 -21.47 -0.37
N TYR A 43 -0.46 -20.15 -0.43
CA TYR A 43 -1.75 -19.47 -0.56
C TYR A 43 -1.67 -18.38 -1.65
N PRO A 44 -1.68 -18.76 -2.93
CA PRO A 44 -1.55 -17.81 -4.03
C PRO A 44 -2.74 -16.85 -4.12
N ARG A 45 -3.95 -17.33 -3.84
CA ARG A 45 -5.19 -16.53 -3.85
C ARG A 45 -5.55 -15.94 -2.47
N HIS A 46 -4.55 -15.56 -1.68
CA HIS A 46 -4.80 -14.96 -0.37
C HIS A 46 -5.08 -13.46 -0.47
N PRO A 47 -6.09 -12.90 0.21
CA PRO A 47 -6.43 -11.47 0.09
C PRO A 47 -5.32 -10.54 0.58
N LEU A 48 -4.50 -10.96 1.55
CA LEU A 48 -3.34 -10.17 2.00
C LEU A 48 -2.27 -10.01 0.92
N ASN A 49 -2.23 -10.91 -0.06
CA ASN A 49 -1.31 -10.78 -1.19
C ASN A 49 -1.61 -9.51 -2.00
N ALA A 50 -2.82 -8.94 -1.89
CA ALA A 50 -3.16 -7.69 -2.56
C ALA A 50 -2.42 -6.46 -2.01
N PHE A 51 -1.81 -6.51 -0.81
CA PHE A 51 -1.01 -5.40 -0.28
C PHE A 51 0.43 -5.40 -0.82
N PHE A 52 0.88 -6.56 -1.27
CA PHE A 52 2.23 -6.79 -1.74
C PHE A 52 2.24 -6.80 -3.26
N HIS A 53 3.30 -6.26 -3.86
CA HIS A 53 3.51 -6.40 -5.30
C HIS A 53 4.41 -7.61 -5.52
N PHE A 54 4.06 -8.47 -6.47
CA PHE A 54 4.90 -9.58 -6.89
C PHE A 54 5.28 -9.33 -8.33
N GLN A 55 6.58 -9.33 -8.61
CA GLN A 55 7.08 -9.25 -9.97
C GLN A 55 7.76 -10.58 -10.27
N GLU A 56 7.25 -11.28 -11.28
CA GLU A 56 7.89 -12.48 -11.79
C GLU A 56 9.17 -12.05 -12.51
N GLN A 57 10.32 -12.45 -11.97
CA GLN A 57 11.61 -12.28 -12.64
C GLN A 57 11.86 -13.55 -13.47
N PRO A 58 12.04 -13.45 -14.80
CA PRO A 58 12.46 -14.61 -15.58
C PRO A 58 13.90 -14.93 -15.18
N VAL A 59 14.10 -16.05 -14.48
CA VAL A 59 15.43 -16.57 -14.20
C VAL A 59 16.05 -17.06 -15.52
N SER A 60 17.21 -16.53 -15.87
CA SER A 60 18.00 -17.04 -17.00
C SER A 60 18.49 -18.45 -16.66
N PRO A 61 18.39 -19.44 -17.56
CA PRO A 61 18.73 -20.84 -17.27
C PRO A 61 20.24 -21.12 -17.06
N ASP A 62 21.12 -20.12 -17.20
CA ASP A 62 22.57 -20.31 -17.16
C ASP A 62 23.20 -20.30 -15.76
N SER A 63 22.44 -19.96 -14.70
CA SER A 63 22.90 -20.12 -13.32
C SER A 63 22.76 -21.57 -12.89
N LYS A 64 23.89 -22.27 -12.73
CA LYS A 64 24.02 -23.69 -12.35
C LYS A 64 23.59 -24.01 -10.91
N GLU A 65 22.45 -23.50 -10.46
CA GLU A 65 21.87 -23.87 -9.17
C GLU A 65 20.65 -24.77 -9.40
N LYS A 66 20.83 -26.06 -9.12
CA LYS A 66 19.78 -27.07 -9.21
C LYS A 66 18.78 -26.87 -8.06
N ILE A 67 17.69 -26.16 -8.32
CA ILE A 67 16.50 -26.19 -7.46
C ILE A 67 15.36 -26.86 -8.25
N ALA A 68 15.08 -28.11 -7.90
CA ALA A 68 13.99 -28.90 -8.45
C ALA A 68 12.65 -28.52 -7.80
N VAL A 69 12.09 -27.38 -8.18
CA VAL A 69 10.72 -26.94 -7.84
C VAL A 69 10.19 -26.21 -9.08
N PRO A 70 8.90 -26.37 -9.50
CA PRO A 70 8.38 -25.65 -10.66
C PRO A 70 8.67 -24.15 -10.52
N THR A 71 9.59 -23.67 -11.34
CA THR A 71 10.37 -22.45 -11.10
C THR A 71 9.61 -21.24 -11.63
N THR A 72 8.47 -20.93 -11.02
CA THR A 72 8.06 -19.53 -10.85
C THR A 72 8.56 -19.13 -9.46
N VAL A 73 9.84 -18.78 -9.36
CA VAL A 73 10.35 -18.20 -8.11
C VAL A 73 9.65 -16.85 -7.99
N VAL A 74 8.63 -16.77 -7.14
CA VAL A 74 8.13 -15.48 -6.67
C VAL A 74 9.20 -14.98 -5.69
N GLU A 75 10.32 -14.52 -6.26
CA GLU A 75 11.45 -14.06 -5.49
C GLU A 75 11.12 -12.68 -4.91
N GLY A 76 10.71 -12.69 -3.66
CA GLY A 76 10.57 -11.49 -2.85
C GLY A 76 9.32 -10.66 -3.14
N LEU A 77 8.96 -9.87 -2.14
CA LEU A 77 8.18 -8.67 -2.38
C LEU A 77 8.89 -7.88 -3.47
N ASP A 78 8.18 -7.44 -4.50
CA ASP A 78 8.68 -6.49 -5.49
C ASP A 78 8.94 -5.14 -4.80
N LEU A 79 10.10 -5.07 -4.15
CA LEU A 79 10.84 -3.87 -3.79
C LEU A 79 11.67 -3.40 -5.00
N SER A 80 11.52 -4.01 -6.18
CA SER A 80 12.38 -3.68 -7.30
C SER A 80 12.19 -2.22 -7.71
N LEU A 81 13.36 -1.61 -7.87
CA LEU A 81 13.64 -0.18 -7.98
C LEU A 81 13.42 0.34 -9.41
N ARG A 82 12.79 -0.45 -10.29
CA ARG A 82 12.66 -0.06 -11.69
C ARG A 82 11.51 0.93 -11.78
N PRO A 83 11.73 2.16 -12.28
CA PRO A 83 10.63 2.97 -12.76
C PRO A 83 10.03 2.19 -13.92
N GLN A 84 8.98 1.41 -13.65
CA GLN A 84 8.20 0.74 -14.69
C GLN A 84 7.46 1.82 -15.48
N GLY A 85 8.18 2.60 -16.30
CA GLY A 85 7.59 3.64 -17.15
C GLY A 85 6.88 4.78 -16.39
N ASP A 86 7.19 5.01 -15.11
CA ASP A 86 6.48 5.97 -14.24
C ASP A 86 6.64 7.44 -14.63
N GLY A 87 7.55 7.78 -15.57
CA GLY A 87 7.79 9.14 -16.06
C GLY A 87 6.54 9.83 -16.64
N SER A 88 5.50 9.06 -16.95
CA SER A 88 4.24 9.56 -17.54
C SER A 88 3.03 9.52 -16.59
N SER A 89 3.18 9.07 -15.34
CA SER A 89 2.02 8.93 -14.45
C SER A 89 1.51 10.29 -13.90
N ARG A 90 0.34 10.74 -14.38
CA ARG A 90 -0.33 11.99 -13.97
C ARG A 90 -1.52 11.72 -13.02
N SER A 91 -1.79 12.65 -12.09
CA SER A 91 -3.03 12.63 -11.29
C SER A 91 -4.27 13.01 -12.10
N TRP A 92 -5.43 12.45 -11.74
CA TRP A 92 -6.73 12.79 -12.34
C TRP A 92 -7.01 14.30 -12.28
N ARG A 93 -7.56 14.91 -13.33
CA ARG A 93 -8.01 16.32 -13.36
C ARG A 93 -9.50 16.40 -13.02
N ALA A 94 -9.92 17.50 -12.38
CA ALA A 94 -11.33 17.71 -12.04
C ALA A 94 -12.26 17.68 -13.28
N SER A 95 -11.81 18.22 -14.41
CA SER A 95 -12.56 18.18 -15.68
C SER A 95 -12.83 16.77 -16.20
N GLU A 96 -11.91 15.82 -15.97
CA GLU A 96 -12.09 14.41 -16.34
C GLU A 96 -13.13 13.75 -15.42
N MET A 97 -13.10 14.12 -14.15
CA MET A 97 -13.94 13.51 -13.10
C MET A 97 -15.38 14.02 -13.13
N ARG A 98 -15.62 15.26 -13.56
CA ARG A 98 -16.98 15.78 -13.76
C ARG A 98 -17.79 14.99 -14.77
N ARG A 99 -17.13 14.34 -15.74
CA ARG A 99 -17.76 13.50 -16.77
C ARG A 99 -18.07 12.06 -16.30
N LYS A 100 -17.68 11.68 -15.08
CA LYS A 100 -17.83 10.32 -14.55
C LYS A 100 -19.06 10.17 -13.66
N SER A 101 -19.70 9.02 -13.67
CA SER A 101 -20.85 8.75 -12.79
C SER A 101 -20.43 8.73 -11.31
N SER A 102 -21.38 8.94 -10.39
CA SER A 102 -21.08 8.85 -8.94
C SER A 102 -20.59 7.46 -8.53
N LEU A 103 -21.07 6.40 -9.18
CA LEU A 103 -20.61 5.03 -8.97
C LEU A 103 -19.15 4.84 -9.41
N GLU A 104 -18.78 5.32 -10.60
CA GLU A 104 -17.40 5.26 -11.08
C GLU A 104 -16.44 6.07 -10.18
N LEU A 105 -16.87 7.24 -9.68
CA LEU A 105 -16.08 8.03 -8.74
C LEU A 105 -15.86 7.29 -7.41
N HIS A 106 -16.87 6.57 -6.94
CA HIS A 106 -16.79 5.74 -5.74
C HIS A 106 -15.85 4.54 -5.94
N GLN A 107 -15.93 3.86 -7.08
CA GLN A 107 -14.99 2.78 -7.42
C GLN A 107 -13.55 3.31 -7.51
N LEU A 108 -13.34 4.42 -8.20
CA LEU A 108 -12.04 5.06 -8.32
C LEU A 108 -11.47 5.48 -6.95
N TRP A 109 -12.32 5.94 -6.03
CA TRP A 109 -11.91 6.25 -4.65
C TRP A 109 -11.26 5.05 -3.98
N TYR A 110 -11.87 3.86 -4.07
CA TYR A 110 -11.33 2.63 -3.48
C TYR A 110 -10.09 2.13 -4.19
N VAL A 111 -10.01 2.25 -5.53
CA VAL A 111 -8.76 1.96 -6.26
C VAL A 111 -7.63 2.83 -5.75
N CYS A 112 -7.86 4.14 -5.58
CA CYS A 112 -6.87 5.05 -5.01
C CYS A 112 -6.51 4.70 -3.56
N ALA A 113 -7.48 4.28 -2.76
CA ALA A 113 -7.27 3.90 -1.36
C ALA A 113 -6.44 2.61 -1.25
N MET A 114 -6.75 1.59 -2.05
CA MET A 114 -6.00 0.33 -2.09
C MET A 114 -4.55 0.57 -2.52
N GLU A 115 -4.32 1.39 -3.56
CA GLU A 115 -2.97 1.72 -4.00
C GLU A 115 -2.20 2.48 -2.91
N ARG A 116 -2.84 3.44 -2.23
CA ARG A 116 -2.20 4.12 -1.08
C ARG A 116 -1.80 3.15 0.02
N ASN A 117 -2.64 2.16 0.32
CA ASN A 117 -2.32 1.14 1.32
C ASN A 117 -1.13 0.28 0.88
N ARG A 118 -1.07 -0.12 -0.40
CA ARG A 118 0.07 -0.84 -0.98
C ARG A 118 1.36 -0.03 -0.87
N LEU A 119 1.34 1.26 -1.20
CA LEU A 119 2.50 2.14 -1.08
C LEU A 119 2.95 2.28 0.38
N ALA A 120 2.02 2.34 1.34
CA ALA A 120 2.35 2.37 2.76
C ALA A 120 3.04 1.07 3.21
N THR A 121 2.54 -0.10 2.77
CA THR A 121 3.19 -1.39 3.01
C THR A 121 4.60 -1.42 2.44
N LYS A 122 4.79 -0.93 1.20
CA LYS A 122 6.13 -0.82 0.60
C LYS A 122 7.08 0.01 1.47
N ILE A 123 6.66 1.21 1.90
CA ILE A 123 7.47 2.07 2.77
C ILE A 123 7.86 1.35 4.07
N ALA A 124 6.90 0.70 4.73
CA ALA A 124 7.15 0.00 5.98
C ALA A 124 8.17 -1.14 5.81
N GLU A 125 8.07 -1.91 4.72
CA GLU A 125 9.05 -2.97 4.41
C GLU A 125 10.43 -2.39 4.08
N TYR A 126 10.51 -1.26 3.36
CA TYR A 126 11.79 -0.57 3.15
C TYR A 126 12.43 -0.13 4.46
N THR A 127 11.64 0.44 5.38
CA THR A 127 12.14 0.85 6.70
C THR A 127 12.62 -0.36 7.50
N ARG A 128 11.91 -1.49 7.43
CA ARG A 128 12.28 -2.73 8.13
C ARG A 128 13.57 -3.34 7.60
N LEU A 129 13.84 -3.25 6.30
CA LEU A 129 15.02 -3.85 5.66
C LEU A 129 16.30 -3.01 5.81
N GLU A 130 16.25 -1.89 6.55
CA GLU A 130 17.40 -0.99 6.80
C GLU A 130 18.23 -0.70 5.54
N ALA A 131 17.56 -0.54 4.40
CA ALA A 131 18.20 -0.42 3.08
C ALA A 131 18.85 0.95 2.83
N GLY A 132 19.63 1.48 3.78
CA GLY A 132 20.55 2.62 3.68
C GLY A 132 20.19 3.74 2.70
N ASN A 133 21.17 4.21 1.93
CA ASN A 133 21.03 5.32 0.97
C ASN A 133 20.09 5.00 -0.21
N ILE A 134 19.88 3.71 -0.53
CA ILE A 134 18.96 3.25 -1.57
C ILE A 134 17.50 3.52 -1.15
N ALA A 135 17.19 3.42 0.14
CA ALA A 135 15.85 3.69 0.66
C ALA A 135 15.42 5.15 0.50
N LYS A 136 16.36 6.12 0.51
CA LYS A 136 16.03 7.56 0.47
C LYS A 136 15.48 8.00 -0.88
N GLY A 137 16.17 7.70 -1.99
CA GLY A 137 15.68 8.03 -3.33
C GLY A 137 14.38 7.31 -3.69
N MET A 138 14.17 6.12 -3.12
CA MET A 138 12.94 5.33 -3.31
C MET A 138 11.76 5.87 -2.52
N ALA A 139 11.98 6.29 -1.28
CA ALA A 139 10.97 6.94 -0.47
C ALA A 139 10.42 8.17 -1.20
N GLU A 140 11.27 8.97 -1.84
CA GLU A 140 10.87 10.16 -2.59
C GLU A 140 9.92 9.83 -3.77
N SER A 141 10.22 8.78 -4.54
CA SER A 141 9.36 8.31 -5.64
C SER A 141 8.00 7.81 -5.14
N VAL A 142 8.01 6.98 -4.10
CA VAL A 142 6.78 6.42 -3.50
C VAL A 142 5.91 7.51 -2.86
N ILE A 143 6.54 8.47 -2.17
CA ILE A 143 5.87 9.65 -1.61
C ILE A 143 5.24 10.49 -2.73
N GLY A 144 5.96 10.71 -3.83
CA GLY A 144 5.45 11.41 -5.01
C GLY A 144 4.20 10.75 -5.59
N ARG A 145 4.20 9.41 -5.72
CA ARG A 145 3.02 8.63 -6.14
C ARG A 145 1.86 8.76 -5.15
N ALA A 146 2.13 8.62 -3.85
CA ALA A 146 1.12 8.78 -2.81
C ALA A 146 0.49 10.19 -2.84
N ALA A 147 1.29 11.23 -3.10
CA ALA A 147 0.80 12.60 -3.27
C ALA A 147 -0.12 12.73 -4.51
N LYS A 148 0.22 12.11 -5.64
CA LYS A 148 -0.66 12.09 -6.84
C LYS A 148 -2.00 11.41 -6.58
N LEU A 149 -2.02 10.31 -5.81
CA LEU A 149 -3.25 9.63 -5.40
C LEU A 149 -4.10 10.50 -4.47
N ARG A 150 -3.48 11.16 -3.48
CA ARG A 150 -4.16 12.13 -2.60
C ARG A 150 -4.76 13.30 -3.37
N LYS A 151 -4.06 13.83 -4.37
CA LYS A 151 -4.59 14.88 -5.26
C LYS A 151 -5.83 14.40 -6.02
N SER A 152 -5.81 13.17 -6.52
CA SER A 152 -6.95 12.56 -7.22
C SER A 152 -8.15 12.39 -6.27
N GLN A 153 -7.93 11.89 -5.05
CA GLN A 153 -8.97 11.80 -4.01
C GLN A 153 -9.55 13.17 -3.62
N GLY A 154 -8.70 14.20 -3.48
CA GLY A 154 -9.16 15.57 -3.24
C GLY A 154 -10.08 16.09 -4.33
N ARG A 155 -9.80 15.75 -5.59
CA ARG A 155 -10.65 16.13 -6.74
C ARG A 155 -11.98 15.36 -6.78
N ILE A 156 -12.00 14.09 -6.34
CA ILE A 156 -13.27 13.36 -6.12
C ILE A 156 -14.15 14.16 -5.16
N LYS A 157 -13.60 14.55 -4.01
CA LYS A 157 -14.35 15.32 -3.00
C LYS A 157 -14.85 16.64 -3.55
N LEU A 158 -14.01 17.35 -4.29
CA LEU A 158 -14.37 18.61 -4.93
C LEU A 158 -15.57 18.43 -5.87
N VAL A 159 -15.50 17.50 -6.82
CA VAL A 159 -16.55 17.26 -7.82
C VAL A 159 -17.86 16.82 -7.17
N LEU A 160 -17.80 15.98 -6.12
CA LEU A 160 -19.00 15.58 -5.39
C LEU A 160 -19.66 16.77 -4.65
N ASN A 161 -18.85 17.66 -4.08
CA ASN A 161 -19.38 18.87 -3.45
C ASN A 161 -19.97 19.85 -4.47
N GLU A 162 -19.32 20.06 -5.62
CA GLU A 162 -19.85 20.87 -6.72
C GLU A 162 -21.22 20.37 -7.18
N ARG A 163 -21.37 19.05 -7.39
CA ARG A 163 -22.65 18.44 -7.77
C ARG A 163 -23.74 18.65 -6.72
N ARG A 164 -23.38 18.49 -5.45
CA ARG A 164 -24.32 18.72 -4.34
C ARG A 164 -24.81 20.16 -4.32
N LEU A 165 -23.90 21.13 -4.49
CA LEU A 165 -24.25 22.55 -4.52
C LEU A 165 -25.14 22.88 -5.72
N ALA A 166 -24.80 22.40 -6.91
CA ALA A 166 -25.61 22.61 -8.12
C ALA A 166 -27.02 22.03 -7.99
N LEU A 167 -27.18 20.88 -7.33
CA LEU A 167 -28.49 20.29 -7.05
C LEU A 167 -29.33 21.18 -6.12
N LEU A 168 -28.74 21.69 -5.05
CA LEU A 168 -29.43 22.59 -4.11
C LEU A 168 -29.84 23.90 -4.78
N GLU A 169 -28.97 24.47 -5.61
CA GLU A 169 -29.28 25.67 -6.39
C GLU A 169 -30.45 25.42 -7.35
N ALA A 170 -30.44 24.32 -8.08
CA ALA A 170 -31.54 23.95 -8.98
C ALA A 170 -32.87 23.74 -8.24
N GLN A 171 -32.83 23.12 -7.04
CA GLN A 171 -34.01 22.96 -6.20
C GLN A 171 -34.57 24.28 -5.68
N ASN A 172 -33.70 25.24 -5.36
CA ASN A 172 -34.11 26.57 -4.93
C ASN A 172 -34.72 27.39 -6.07
N LEU A 173 -34.22 27.24 -7.30
CA LEU A 173 -34.78 27.91 -8.49
C LEU A 173 -36.10 27.31 -8.95
N ALA A 174 -36.32 26.01 -8.70
CA ALA A 174 -37.56 25.32 -9.04
C ALA A 174 -38.70 25.55 -8.03
N ARG A 175 -38.37 26.10 -6.85
CA ARG A 175 -39.31 26.44 -5.79
C ARG A 175 -39.85 27.86 -6.00
#